data_AF-A0A1H8SY64-F1
#
_entry.id   AF-A0A1H8SY64-F1
#
_cell.length_a   1.000
_cell.length_b   1.000
_cell.length_c   1.000
_cell.angle_alpha   90.00
_cell.angle_beta   90.00
_cell.angle_gamma   90.00
#
_symmetry.space_group_name_H-M   'P 1'
#
loop_
_entity.id
_entity.type
_entity.pdbx_description
1 polymer ?
#
loop_
_entity_poly.entity_id
_entity_poly.type
_entity_poly.pdbx_seq_one_letter_code
_entity_poly.pdbx_strand_id
1 'polypeptide(L)'
;MPDWSYQTLFRPLLFRLPGRMARALTLGAIGTLSRLPLGSFVIRTLGHMEPSPLLRSSIGGVELPTPVGLAGSVDPAGIAHRAMAQLGFGFIELGPIMAEPAAPAAGRASAAAPIMLDAARERIVYPAYAENAGAAAAAAARLAKPGHALAQLVRLTPLPGSTPEHALSQLLPMMRLLR
;
A
#
# COMPACT_ATOMS: atom_id res chain seq x y z
N MET A 1 11.30 -15.26 2.16
CA MET A 1 11.60 -15.37 3.62
C MET A 1 11.52 -16.85 3.96
N PRO A 2 12.46 -17.43 4.73
CA PRO A 2 12.45 -18.86 4.99
C PRO A 2 11.18 -19.27 5.76
N ASP A 3 10.46 -20.27 5.26
CA ASP A 3 9.18 -20.71 5.83
C ASP A 3 9.28 -21.10 7.30
N TRP A 4 10.42 -21.68 7.71
CA TRP A 4 10.66 -22.02 9.11
C TRP A 4 10.55 -20.79 10.00
N SER A 5 11.18 -19.67 9.64
CA SER A 5 11.16 -18.46 10.46
C SER A 5 9.78 -17.83 10.52
N TYR A 6 9.06 -17.80 9.39
CA TYR A 6 7.71 -17.22 9.34
C TYR A 6 6.72 -18.06 10.16
N GLN A 7 6.68 -19.37 9.94
CA GLN A 7 5.72 -20.26 10.58
C GLN A 7 5.95 -20.41 12.08
N THR A 8 7.21 -20.49 12.54
CA THR A 8 7.52 -20.77 13.95
C THR A 8 7.66 -19.52 14.82
N LEU A 9 8.11 -18.39 14.27
CA LEU A 9 8.35 -17.17 15.05
C LEU A 9 7.36 -16.06 14.73
N PHE A 10 7.31 -15.60 13.48
CA PHE A 10 6.58 -14.37 13.15
C PHE A 10 5.07 -14.56 13.14
N ARG A 11 4.57 -15.65 12.55
CA ARG A 11 3.14 -15.94 12.49
C ARG A 11 2.50 -16.01 13.89
N PRO A 12 2.98 -16.83 14.86
CA PRO A 12 2.35 -16.89 16.18
C PRO A 12 2.45 -15.59 16.97
N LEU A 13 3.51 -14.80 16.78
CA LEU A 13 3.65 -13.49 17.45
C LEU A 13 2.70 -12.44 16.84
N LEU A 14 2.70 -12.28 15.51
CA LEU A 14 1.92 -11.26 14.82
C LEU A 14 0.41 -11.51 14.95
N PHE A 15 -0.03 -12.77 14.93
CA PHE A 15 -1.44 -13.12 15.00
C PHE A 15 -2.03 -12.94 16.41
N ARG A 16 -1.20 -12.69 17.43
CA ARG A 16 -1.63 -12.30 18.78
C ARG A 16 -1.80 -10.80 18.95
N LEU A 17 -1.33 -10.00 17.99
CA LEU A 17 -1.46 -8.54 18.01
C LEU A 17 -2.75 -8.12 17.27
N PRO A 18 -3.38 -7.00 17.66
CA PRO A 18 -4.43 -6.38 16.85
C PRO A 18 -3.93 -6.12 15.42
N GLY A 19 -4.74 -6.40 14.41
CA GLY A 19 -4.28 -6.39 13.00
C GLY A 19 -3.64 -5.06 12.56
N ARG A 20 -4.14 -3.92 13.06
CA ARG A 20 -3.55 -2.60 12.80
C ARG A 20 -2.13 -2.47 13.37
N MET A 21 -1.90 -3.00 14.57
CA MET A 21 -0.60 -3.00 15.23
C MET A 21 0.36 -3.98 14.54
N ALA A 22 -0.11 -5.18 14.21
CA ALA A 22 0.68 -6.17 13.45
C ALA A 22 1.15 -5.59 12.11
N ARG A 23 0.26 -4.93 11.36
CA ARG A 23 0.60 -4.24 10.11
C ARG A 23 1.61 -3.13 10.33
N ALA A 24 1.38 -2.23 11.28
CA ALA A 24 2.28 -1.12 11.58
C ALA A 24 3.69 -1.61 11.97
N LEU A 25 3.78 -2.63 12.82
CA LEU A 25 5.04 -3.25 13.21
C LEU A 25 5.77 -3.84 11.99
N THR A 26 5.06 -4.62 11.18
CA THR A 26 5.64 -5.30 10.01
C THR A 26 6.16 -4.29 8.98
N LEU A 27 5.34 -3.31 8.62
CA LEU A 27 5.72 -2.26 7.67
C LEU A 27 6.85 -1.38 8.22
N GLY A 28 6.82 -1.06 9.52
CA GLY A 28 7.87 -0.29 10.18
C GLY A 28 9.20 -1.03 10.18
N ALA A 29 9.20 -2.33 10.48
CA ALA A 29 10.39 -3.16 10.48
C ALA A 29 11.00 -3.27 9.08
N ILE A 30 10.21 -3.66 8.07
CA ILE A 30 10.72 -3.84 6.71
C ILE A 30 11.08 -2.51 6.03
N GLY A 31 10.32 -1.44 6.31
CA GLY A 31 10.62 -0.09 5.85
C GLY A 31 11.95 0.42 6.43
N THR A 32 12.19 0.18 7.72
CA THR A 32 13.48 0.52 8.36
C THR A 32 14.62 -0.28 7.78
N LEU A 33 14.44 -1.59 7.60
CA LEU A 33 15.44 -2.45 6.98
C LEU A 33 15.82 -1.94 5.59
N SER A 34 14.85 -1.55 4.75
CA SER A 34 15.13 -1.08 3.39
C SER A 34 15.94 0.22 3.30
N ARG A 35 15.98 1.02 4.38
CA ARG A 35 16.78 2.26 4.45
C ARG A 35 18.25 2.01 4.80
N LEU A 36 18.60 0.82 5.29
CA LEU A 36 19.97 0.47 5.63
C LEU A 36 20.78 0.16 4.35
N PRO A 37 22.08 0.50 4.30
CA PRO A 37 22.91 0.39 3.08
C PRO A 37 23.03 -1.05 2.54
N LEU A 38 22.81 -2.07 3.37
CA LEU A 38 22.75 -3.49 2.95
C LEU A 38 21.35 -4.09 2.99
N GLY A 39 20.36 -3.33 3.48
CA GLY A 39 19.02 -3.86 3.69
C GLY A 39 18.28 -4.19 2.40
N SER A 40 18.51 -3.44 1.33
CA SER A 40 17.96 -3.77 0.00
C SER A 40 18.56 -5.04 -0.59
N PHE A 41 19.83 -5.36 -0.29
CA PHE A 41 20.42 -6.65 -0.67
C PHE A 41 19.77 -7.78 0.12
N VAL A 42 19.61 -7.62 1.44
CA VAL A 42 18.93 -8.62 2.28
C VAL A 42 17.48 -8.85 1.84
N ILE A 43 16.73 -7.80 1.53
CA ILE A 43 15.33 -7.94 1.07
C ILE A 43 15.27 -8.66 -0.27
N ARG A 44 16.15 -8.33 -1.23
CA ARG A 44 16.23 -9.03 -2.52
C ARG A 44 16.62 -10.50 -2.33
N THR A 45 17.61 -10.77 -1.48
CA THR A 45 18.10 -12.13 -1.18
C THR A 45 17.14 -12.93 -0.30
N LEU A 46 16.24 -12.31 0.46
CA LEU A 46 15.17 -13.03 1.15
C LEU A 46 13.90 -13.14 0.30
N GLY A 47 13.74 -12.24 -0.67
CA GLY A 47 12.62 -12.18 -1.60
C GLY A 47 12.73 -13.21 -2.72
N HIS A 48 13.91 -13.39 -3.34
CA HIS A 48 14.14 -14.34 -4.44
C HIS A 48 13.08 -14.28 -5.57
N MET A 49 12.49 -13.10 -5.81
CA MET A 49 11.38 -12.96 -6.75
C MET A 49 11.80 -12.11 -7.95
N GLU A 50 12.38 -12.78 -8.95
CA GLU A 50 12.43 -12.25 -10.31
C GLU A 50 11.25 -12.86 -11.09
N PRO A 51 10.26 -12.05 -11.51
CA PRO A 51 9.13 -12.58 -12.27
C PRO A 51 9.60 -13.10 -13.63
N SER A 52 9.01 -14.22 -14.08
CA SER A 52 9.28 -14.79 -15.40
C SER A 52 8.99 -13.76 -16.51
N PRO A 53 9.84 -13.63 -17.54
CA PRO A 53 9.56 -12.77 -18.69
C PRO A 53 8.22 -13.06 -19.39
N LEU A 54 7.67 -14.28 -19.22
CA LEU A 54 6.35 -14.68 -19.75
C LEU A 54 5.19 -13.93 -19.08
N LEU A 55 5.42 -13.33 -17.91
CA LEU A 55 4.41 -12.56 -17.17
C LEU A 55 4.40 -11.08 -17.57
N ARG A 56 5.26 -10.64 -18.50
CA ARG A 56 5.25 -9.25 -18.96
C ARG A 56 3.88 -8.90 -19.55
N SER A 57 3.36 -7.74 -19.17
CA SER A 57 2.06 -7.24 -19.59
C SER A 57 2.07 -5.71 -19.64
N SER A 58 1.00 -5.08 -20.11
CA SER A 58 0.87 -3.63 -20.09
C SER A 58 -0.52 -3.18 -19.64
N ILE A 59 -0.57 -2.03 -18.97
CA ILE A 59 -1.81 -1.38 -18.55
C ILE A 59 -1.75 0.08 -18.98
N GLY A 60 -2.68 0.51 -19.83
CA GLY A 60 -2.77 1.91 -20.27
C GLY A 60 -1.49 2.44 -20.94
N GLY A 61 -0.75 1.58 -21.64
CA GLY A 61 0.53 1.93 -22.28
C GLY A 61 1.76 1.88 -21.35
N VAL A 62 1.59 1.47 -20.08
CA VAL A 62 2.69 1.25 -19.14
C VAL A 62 3.07 -0.22 -19.14
N GLU A 63 4.33 -0.53 -19.45
CA GLU A 63 4.89 -1.87 -19.39
C GLU A 63 5.12 -2.33 -17.94
N LEU A 64 4.72 -3.57 -17.66
CA LEU A 64 4.78 -4.20 -16.34
C LEU A 64 5.56 -5.52 -16.44
N PRO A 65 6.49 -5.79 -15.50
CA PRO A 65 7.22 -7.06 -15.49
C PRO A 65 6.35 -8.26 -15.10
N THR A 66 5.24 -8.02 -14.40
CA THR A 66 4.20 -9.00 -14.03
C THR A 66 2.85 -8.28 -13.88
N PRO A 67 1.70 -8.93 -14.16
CA PRO A 67 0.38 -8.33 -13.95
C PRO A 67 -0.01 -8.23 -12.47
N VAL A 68 0.82 -8.72 -11.55
CA VAL A 68 0.55 -8.70 -10.10
C VAL A 68 1.05 -7.39 -9.50
N GLY A 69 0.15 -6.64 -8.88
CA GLY A 69 0.49 -5.40 -8.16
C GLY A 69 0.12 -5.42 -6.68
N LEU A 70 0.68 -4.46 -5.95
CA LEU A 70 0.39 -4.28 -4.53
C LEU A 70 -0.64 -3.16 -4.31
N ALA A 71 -1.73 -3.49 -3.62
CA ALA A 71 -2.78 -2.53 -3.28
C ALA A 71 -2.31 -1.48 -2.27
N GLY A 72 -2.71 -0.22 -2.46
CA GLY A 72 -2.26 0.91 -1.63
C GLY A 72 -2.79 0.89 -0.20
N SER A 73 -3.85 0.10 0.05
CA SER A 73 -4.38 -0.13 1.40
C SER A 73 -3.44 -0.95 2.30
N VAL A 74 -2.47 -1.66 1.72
CA VAL A 74 -1.46 -2.43 2.46
C VAL A 74 -0.50 -1.49 3.18
N ASP A 75 -0.04 -0.43 2.52
CA ASP A 75 0.87 0.58 3.09
C ASP A 75 0.33 2.01 2.87
N PRO A 76 -0.75 2.41 3.58
CA PRO A 76 -1.38 3.71 3.36
C PRO A 76 -0.46 4.91 3.62
N ALA A 77 0.55 4.71 4.48
CA ALA A 77 1.53 5.73 4.83
C ALA A 77 2.78 5.71 3.92
N GLY A 78 2.90 4.73 3.02
CA GLY A 78 4.06 4.57 2.14
C GLY A 78 5.37 4.35 2.90
N ILE A 79 5.35 3.78 4.10
CA ILE A 79 6.55 3.61 4.94
C ILE A 79 7.44 2.45 4.49
N ALA A 80 6.87 1.47 3.81
CA ALA A 80 7.52 0.25 3.35
C ALA A 80 7.58 0.14 1.81
N HIS A 81 7.05 1.11 1.06
CA HIS A 81 6.95 1.07 -0.41
C HIS A 81 8.24 0.60 -1.12
N ARG A 82 9.42 1.14 -0.73
CA ARG A 82 10.73 0.75 -1.31
C ARG A 82 11.08 -0.71 -1.06
N ALA A 83 10.75 -1.20 0.13
CA ALA A 83 10.95 -2.60 0.50
C ALA A 83 10.01 -3.52 -0.28
N MET A 84 8.72 -3.13 -0.34
CA MET A 84 7.69 -3.89 -1.04
C MET A 84 7.97 -4.00 -2.54
N ALA A 85 8.51 -2.94 -3.15
CA ALA A 85 8.90 -2.96 -4.56
C ALA A 85 9.96 -4.00 -4.91
N GLN A 86 10.64 -4.59 -3.93
CA GLN A 86 11.65 -5.62 -4.12
C GLN A 86 11.09 -7.04 -3.98
N LEU A 87 9.79 -7.20 -3.72
CA LEU A 87 9.13 -8.49 -3.49
C LEU A 87 8.50 -9.10 -4.76
N GLY A 88 8.88 -8.61 -5.95
CA GLY A 88 8.47 -9.20 -7.23
C GLY A 88 7.14 -8.68 -7.81
N PHE A 89 6.57 -7.61 -7.25
CA PHE A 89 5.40 -6.94 -7.85
C PHE A 89 5.78 -6.23 -9.16
N GLY A 90 4.80 -6.07 -10.05
CA GLY A 90 4.96 -5.31 -11.29
C GLY A 90 4.60 -3.84 -11.16
N PHE A 91 3.71 -3.52 -10.23
CA PHE A 91 3.32 -2.15 -9.92
C PHE A 91 2.89 -2.02 -8.45
N ILE A 92 2.88 -0.79 -7.97
CA ILE A 92 2.36 -0.43 -6.65
C ILE A 92 1.26 0.61 -6.84
N GLU A 93 0.14 0.40 -6.16
CA GLU A 93 -0.92 1.39 -6.03
C GLU A 93 -0.62 2.32 -4.85
N LEU A 94 -0.67 3.63 -5.07
CA LEU A 94 -0.70 4.64 -4.03
C LEU A 94 -2.14 5.07 -3.80
N GLY A 95 -2.62 4.92 -2.57
CA GLY A 95 -3.89 5.49 -2.15
C GLY A 95 -4.85 4.52 -1.45
N PRO A 96 -6.13 4.91 -1.25
CA PRO A 96 -6.79 6.04 -1.90
C PRO A 96 -6.13 7.37 -1.53
N ILE A 97 -6.26 8.38 -2.37
CA ILE A 97 -5.86 9.77 -2.09
C ILE A 97 -7.11 10.61 -2.22
N MET A 98 -7.35 11.44 -1.21
CA MET A 98 -8.41 12.45 -1.21
C MET A 98 -7.76 13.84 -1.26
N ALA A 99 -8.51 14.83 -1.73
CA ALA A 99 -8.05 16.22 -1.77
C ALA A 99 -7.71 16.74 -0.37
N GLU A 100 -8.52 16.35 0.61
CA GLU A 100 -8.40 16.72 2.02
C GLU A 100 -8.51 15.47 2.91
N PRO A 101 -8.06 15.53 4.18
CA PRO A 101 -8.25 14.42 5.11
C PRO A 101 -9.74 14.18 5.33
N ALA A 102 -10.21 12.95 5.20
CA ALA A 102 -11.59 12.65 5.56
C ALA A 102 -11.76 12.78 7.07
N ALA A 103 -12.71 13.61 7.51
CA ALA A 103 -13.24 13.53 8.86
C ALA A 103 -13.86 12.13 9.08
N PRO A 104 -13.81 11.57 10.31
CA PRO A 104 -14.55 10.36 10.61
C PRO A 104 -16.04 10.63 10.37
N ALA A 105 -16.60 10.05 9.31
CA ALA A 105 -18.01 10.21 9.00
C ALA A 105 -18.86 9.64 10.15
N ALA A 106 -19.89 10.38 10.58
CA ALA A 106 -20.83 9.91 11.59
C ALA A 106 -21.42 8.55 11.19
N GLY A 107 -21.29 7.55 12.07
CA GLY A 107 -21.81 6.20 11.84
C GLY A 107 -20.92 5.24 11.03
N ARG A 108 -19.72 5.65 10.58
CA ARG A 108 -18.72 4.73 10.02
C ARG A 108 -17.65 4.42 11.06
N ALA A 109 -17.11 3.20 11.03
CA ALA A 109 -16.06 2.80 11.94
C ALA A 109 -14.85 3.75 11.79
N SER A 110 -14.37 4.26 12.94
CA SER A 110 -13.24 5.18 13.00
C SER A 110 -12.01 4.60 12.29
N ALA A 111 -11.12 5.46 11.77
CA ALA A 111 -9.79 5.04 11.32
C ALA A 111 -8.98 4.32 12.44
N ALA A 112 -9.41 4.47 13.70
CA ALA A 112 -8.85 3.74 14.84
C ALA A 112 -9.43 2.33 15.03
N ALA A 113 -10.51 1.95 14.34
CA ALA A 113 -11.12 0.63 14.46
C ALA A 113 -10.15 -0.48 14.05
N PRO A 114 -10.25 -1.68 14.66
CA PRO A 114 -9.33 -2.77 14.40
C PRO A 114 -9.54 -3.36 13.00
N ILE A 115 -8.43 -3.76 12.37
CA ILE A 115 -8.47 -4.65 11.20
C ILE A 115 -8.80 -6.05 11.71
N MET A 116 -9.86 -6.64 11.19
CA MET A 116 -10.33 -7.97 11.60
C MET A 116 -9.80 -9.04 10.66
N LEU A 117 -9.34 -10.15 11.24
CA LEU A 117 -8.92 -11.35 10.51
C LEU A 117 -9.89 -12.49 10.82
N ASP A 118 -10.54 -13.00 9.79
CA ASP A 118 -11.34 -14.22 9.82
C ASP A 118 -10.57 -15.31 9.07
N ALA A 119 -9.69 -16.00 9.79
CA ALA A 119 -8.78 -16.98 9.21
C ALA A 119 -9.51 -18.20 8.61
N ALA A 120 -10.65 -18.60 9.19
CA ALA A 120 -11.45 -19.71 8.69
C ALA A 120 -12.08 -19.41 7.32
N ARG A 121 -12.35 -18.14 7.03
CA ARG A 121 -12.89 -17.67 5.74
C ARG A 121 -11.85 -16.98 4.87
N GLU A 122 -10.58 -17.03 5.25
CA GLU A 122 -9.48 -16.35 4.55
C GLU A 122 -9.76 -14.86 4.26
N ARG A 123 -10.41 -14.17 5.21
CA ARG A 123 -10.93 -12.82 5.00
C ARG A 123 -10.28 -11.82 5.95
N ILE A 124 -9.86 -10.69 5.40
CA ILE A 124 -9.42 -9.52 6.15
C ILE A 124 -10.45 -8.41 5.95
N VAL A 125 -10.96 -7.84 7.03
CA VAL A 125 -11.92 -6.73 7.00
C VAL A 125 -11.24 -5.46 7.47
N TYR A 126 -11.15 -4.50 6.56
CA TYR A 126 -10.71 -3.13 6.85
C TYR A 126 -11.95 -2.30 7.24
N PRO A 127 -11.97 -1.71 8.45
CA PRO A 127 -13.16 -1.01 8.94
C PRO A 127 -13.38 0.34 8.26
N ALA A 128 -12.33 0.92 7.68
CA ALA A 128 -12.37 2.17 6.93
C ALA A 128 -11.83 1.96 5.52
N TYR A 129 -12.53 2.53 4.55
CA TYR A 129 -12.14 2.49 3.14
C TYR A 129 -10.92 3.39 2.84
N ALA A 130 -10.78 4.51 3.56
CA ALA A 130 -9.69 5.45 3.38
C ALA A 130 -8.97 5.71 4.70
N GLU A 131 -7.71 5.26 4.77
CA GLU A 131 -6.81 5.46 5.91
C GLU A 131 -5.63 6.35 5.50
N ASN A 132 -5.90 7.45 4.81
CA ASN A 132 -4.88 8.41 4.41
C ASN A 132 -5.07 9.73 5.18
N ALA A 133 -3.98 10.45 5.42
CA ALA A 133 -3.99 11.73 6.10
C ALA A 133 -4.48 12.89 5.22
N GLY A 134 -5.10 12.63 4.06
CA GLY A 134 -5.43 13.64 3.04
C GLY A 134 -4.18 14.36 2.53
N ALA A 135 -3.57 13.87 1.46
CA ALA A 135 -2.31 14.45 1.04
C ALA A 135 -2.01 14.20 -0.43
N ALA A 136 -2.78 14.83 -1.32
CA ALA A 136 -2.40 14.92 -2.72
C ALA A 136 -0.95 15.46 -2.86
N ALA A 137 -0.54 16.41 -2.01
CA ALA A 137 0.83 16.92 -1.95
C ALA A 137 1.88 15.86 -1.50
N ALA A 138 1.60 15.08 -0.45
CA ALA A 138 2.54 14.05 -0.01
C ALA A 138 2.58 12.85 -0.99
N ALA A 139 1.50 12.60 -1.71
CA ALA A 139 1.49 11.64 -2.81
C ALA A 139 2.34 12.15 -3.98
N ALA A 140 2.19 13.42 -4.38
CA ALA A 140 3.02 14.04 -5.42
C ALA A 140 4.52 13.95 -5.08
N ALA A 141 4.89 14.25 -3.83
CA ALA A 141 6.28 14.14 -3.38
C ALA A 141 6.83 12.70 -3.48
N ARG A 142 6.00 11.69 -3.17
CA ARG A 142 6.37 10.27 -3.32
C ARG A 142 6.50 9.87 -4.78
N LEU A 143 5.54 10.26 -5.62
CA LEU A 143 5.57 9.96 -7.06
C LEU A 143 6.82 10.53 -7.73
N ALA A 144 7.26 11.72 -7.33
CA ALA A 144 8.48 12.35 -7.85
C ALA A 144 9.78 11.63 -7.44
N LYS A 145 9.79 10.93 -6.31
CA LYS A 145 10.98 10.25 -5.75
C LYS A 145 10.63 8.88 -5.16
N PRO A 146 10.23 7.89 -5.98
CA PRO A 146 9.75 6.60 -5.49
C PRO A 146 10.83 5.70 -4.92
N GLY A 147 12.10 5.93 -5.27
CA GLY A 147 13.21 5.10 -4.78
C GLY A 147 13.16 3.64 -5.23
N HIS A 148 12.38 3.33 -6.27
CA HIS A 148 12.26 2.03 -6.95
C HIS A 148 11.84 2.22 -8.42
N ALA A 149 11.92 1.16 -9.22
CA ALA A 149 11.62 1.19 -10.66
C ALA A 149 10.20 0.75 -11.04
N LEU A 150 9.41 0.21 -10.10
CA LEU A 150 8.04 -0.24 -10.41
C LEU A 150 7.13 0.91 -10.82
N ALA A 151 6.21 0.60 -11.74
CA ALA A 151 5.12 1.50 -12.11
C ALA A 151 4.28 1.88 -10.89
N GLN A 152 3.88 3.14 -10.82
CA GLN A 152 3.06 3.68 -9.75
C GLN A 152 1.67 4.01 -10.28
N LEU A 153 0.66 3.30 -9.78
CA LEU A 153 -0.75 3.62 -10.03
C LEU A 153 -1.26 4.45 -8.88
N VAL A 154 -2.16 5.39 -9.17
CA VAL A 154 -2.67 6.32 -8.17
C VAL A 154 -4.18 6.20 -8.08
N ARG A 155 -4.69 5.80 -6.92
CA ARG A 155 -6.13 5.73 -6.67
C ARG A 155 -6.62 7.05 -6.09
N LEU A 156 -7.31 7.83 -6.92
CA LEU A 156 -8.02 9.02 -6.47
C LEU A 156 -9.40 8.65 -5.94
N THR A 157 -9.85 9.35 -4.90
CA THR A 157 -11.16 9.11 -4.28
C THR A 157 -11.73 10.43 -3.79
N PRO A 158 -13.00 10.74 -4.05
CA PRO A 158 -13.65 11.92 -3.48
C PRO A 158 -13.91 11.73 -1.99
N LEU A 159 -14.24 12.80 -1.28
CA LEU A 159 -14.66 12.69 0.11
C LEU A 159 -15.94 11.82 0.24
N PRO A 160 -16.06 11.04 1.31
CA PRO A 160 -17.28 10.29 1.59
C PRO A 160 -18.53 11.19 1.58
N GLY A 161 -19.55 10.81 0.80
CA GLY A 161 -20.81 11.55 0.73
C GLY A 161 -20.82 12.72 -0.26
N SER A 162 -19.74 12.94 -1.02
CA SER A 162 -19.74 13.90 -2.13
C SER A 162 -20.81 13.56 -3.18
N THR A 163 -21.55 14.57 -3.65
CA THR A 163 -22.38 14.44 -4.86
C THR A 163 -21.49 14.24 -6.08
N PRO A 164 -22.00 13.75 -7.22
CA PRO A 164 -21.22 13.60 -8.45
C PRO A 164 -20.49 14.88 -8.88
N GLU A 165 -21.15 16.04 -8.76
CA GLU A 165 -20.59 17.35 -9.12
C GLU A 165 -19.44 17.74 -8.18
N HIS A 166 -19.61 17.55 -6.88
CA HIS A 166 -18.57 17.78 -5.88
C HIS A 166 -17.42 16.76 -5.98
N ALA A 167 -17.71 15.51 -6.33
CA ALA A 167 -16.67 14.52 -6.58
C ALA A 167 -15.81 14.92 -7.77
N LEU A 168 -16.41 15.41 -8.86
CA LEU A 168 -15.67 15.87 -10.03
C LEU A 168 -14.81 17.11 -9.71
N SER A 169 -15.34 18.07 -8.95
CA SER A 169 -14.59 19.25 -8.53
C SER A 169 -13.41 18.92 -7.62
N GLN A 170 -13.47 17.82 -6.87
CA GLN A 170 -12.36 17.29 -6.06
C GLN A 170 -11.33 16.50 -6.89
N LEU A 171 -11.79 15.63 -7.80
CA LEU A 171 -10.91 14.71 -8.54
C LEU A 171 -10.11 15.40 -9.65
N LEU A 172 -10.71 16.32 -10.42
CA LEU A 172 -10.03 16.96 -11.56
C LEU A 172 -8.77 17.74 -11.16
N PRO A 173 -8.75 18.56 -10.09
CA PRO A 173 -7.53 19.22 -9.63
C PRO A 173 -6.44 18.21 -9.23
N MET A 174 -6.81 17.12 -8.56
CA MET A 174 -5.86 16.08 -8.17
C MET A 174 -5.25 15.38 -9.38
N MET A 175 -6.05 15.07 -10.41
CA MET A 175 -5.55 14.50 -11.66
C MET A 175 -4.54 15.42 -12.36
N ARG A 176 -4.74 16.74 -12.30
CA ARG A 176 -3.81 17.72 -12.87
C ARG A 176 -2.51 17.83 -12.06
N LEU A 177 -2.61 17.73 -10.74
CA LEU A 177 -1.46 17.81 -9.83
C LEU A 177 -0.52 16.60 -9.93
N LEU A 178 -1.07 15.42 -10.25
CA LEU A 178 -0.33 14.15 -10.24
C LEU A 178 0.02 13.63 -11.65
N ARG A 179 -0.16 14.45 -12.70
CA ARG A 179 0.41 14.22 -14.03
C ARG A 179 1.87 14.62 -14.05
#